data_AF-A0A7C0WD70-F1
#
_entry.id   AF-A0A7C0WD70-F1
#
_cell.length_a   1.000
_cell.length_b   1.000
_cell.length_c   1.000
_cell.angle_alpha   90.00
_cell.angle_beta   90.00
_cell.angle_gamma   90.00
#
_symmetry.space_group_name_H-M   'P 1'
#
loop_
_entity.id
_entity.type
_entity.pdbx_description
1 polymer ?
#
loop_
_entity_poly.entity_id
_entity_poly.type
_entity_poly.pdbx_seq_one_letter_code
_entity_poly.pdbx_strand_id
1 'polypeptide(L)'
;MGKALKNTLTTIAVAKGFSGMIRTKYQDKKRNKTIMNILDRIDKHSNTAFNYWKQNDKDLIPFSIKILTAIEKEFGDGLDVTIHTSFILAILDNLALNLKGEKRKAIENLAKAIFALHKYFDKNLEKYTFYAAANRISVKWEGLS
;
A
#
# COMPACT_ATOMS: atom_id res chain seq x y z
N MET A 1 13.89 -2.80 17.69
CA MET A 1 12.70 -3.43 17.06
C MET A 1 13.17 -4.64 16.26
N GLY A 2 12.57 -5.82 16.45
CA GLY A 2 12.97 -7.01 15.68
C GLY A 2 12.69 -6.83 14.18
N LYS A 3 13.52 -7.42 13.31
CA LYS A 3 13.45 -7.29 11.84
C LYS A 3 12.05 -7.56 11.29
N ALA A 4 11.43 -8.69 11.69
CA ALA A 4 10.09 -9.07 11.26
C ALA A 4 9.00 -8.07 11.67
N LEU A 5 9.09 -7.49 12.88
CA LEU A 5 8.16 -6.46 13.35
C LEU A 5 8.34 -5.17 12.54
N LYS A 6 9.58 -4.75 12.30
CA LYS A 6 9.88 -3.58 11.47
C LYS A 6 9.29 -3.74 10.06
N ASN A 7 9.56 -4.86 9.40
CA ASN A 7 9.00 -5.17 8.08
C ASN A 7 7.46 -5.10 8.07
N THR A 8 6.82 -5.73 9.05
CA THR A 8 5.35 -5.71 9.19
C THR A 8 4.82 -4.28 9.26
N LEU A 9 5.37 -3.46 10.15
CA LEU A 9 4.91 -2.09 10.35
C LEU A 9 5.22 -1.21 9.14
N THR A 10 6.38 -1.39 8.51
CA THR A 10 6.73 -0.67 7.28
C THR A 10 5.76 -1.03 6.15
N THR A 11 5.41 -2.30 5.97
CA THR A 11 4.44 -2.74 4.96
C THR A 11 3.09 -2.05 5.14
N ILE A 12 2.59 -1.99 6.38
CA ILE A 12 1.34 -1.25 6.70
C ILE A 12 1.53 0.26 6.43
N ALA A 13 2.68 0.83 6.80
CA ALA A 13 2.99 2.24 6.59
C ALA A 13 3.07 2.62 5.10
N VAL A 14 3.48 1.72 4.21
CA VAL A 14 3.50 1.93 2.76
C VAL A 14 2.08 2.07 2.23
N ALA A 15 1.15 1.20 2.63
CA ALA A 15 -0.26 1.33 2.24
C ALA A 15 -0.86 2.68 2.71
N LYS A 16 -0.56 3.08 3.95
CA LYS A 16 -1.03 4.35 4.52
C LYS A 16 -0.39 5.57 3.86
N GLY A 17 0.92 5.55 3.65
CA GLY A 17 1.66 6.63 2.97
C GLY A 17 1.15 6.84 1.54
N PHE A 18 0.86 5.73 0.85
CA PHE A 18 0.28 5.78 -0.49
C PHE A 18 -1.12 6.42 -0.50
N SER A 19 -1.97 6.10 0.47
CA SER A 19 -3.27 6.77 0.64
C SER A 19 -3.10 8.29 0.76
N GLY A 20 -2.14 8.75 1.57
CA GLY A 20 -1.80 10.17 1.70
C GLY A 20 -1.36 10.81 0.39
N MET A 21 -0.48 10.15 -0.37
CA MET A 21 -0.03 10.64 -1.69
C MET A 21 -1.19 10.80 -2.68
N ILE A 22 -2.06 9.80 -2.77
CA ILE A 22 -3.22 9.84 -3.67
C ILE A 22 -4.24 10.89 -3.19
N ARG A 23 -4.42 11.04 -1.88
CA ARG A 23 -5.30 12.08 -1.33
C ARG A 23 -4.87 13.47 -1.79
N THR A 24 -3.60 13.81 -1.62
CA THR A 24 -3.03 15.10 -2.06
C THR A 24 -3.26 15.36 -3.56
N LYS A 25 -3.16 14.31 -4.40
CA LYS A 25 -3.34 14.44 -5.86
C LYS A 25 -4.80 14.63 -6.29
N TYR A 26 -5.76 14.11 -5.53
CA TYR A 26 -7.17 14.03 -5.94
C TYR A 26 -8.16 14.83 -5.07
N GLN A 27 -7.75 15.37 -3.92
CA GLN A 27 -8.64 16.09 -3.00
C GLN A 27 -9.32 17.33 -3.62
N ASP A 28 -8.65 18.00 -4.57
CA ASP A 28 -9.18 19.21 -5.23
C ASP A 28 -9.82 18.92 -6.59
N LYS A 29 -9.90 17.64 -7.01
CA LYS A 29 -10.49 17.25 -8.28
C LYS A 29 -12.01 17.18 -8.17
N LYS A 30 -12.72 17.67 -9.19
CA LYS A 30 -14.19 17.50 -9.29
C LYS A 30 -14.56 16.01 -9.29
N ARG A 31 -15.65 15.65 -8.62
CA ARG A 31 -16.21 14.27 -8.53
C ARG A 31 -15.26 13.24 -7.89
N ASN A 32 -14.49 13.65 -6.89
CA ASN A 32 -13.56 12.77 -6.16
C ASN A 32 -14.16 11.94 -5.01
N LYS A 33 -15.48 12.03 -4.76
CA LYS A 33 -16.13 11.36 -3.61
C LYS A 33 -15.83 9.86 -3.53
N THR A 34 -15.88 9.15 -4.66
CA THR A 34 -15.63 7.71 -4.70
C THR A 34 -14.19 7.39 -4.32
N ILE A 35 -13.20 8.10 -4.86
CA ILE A 35 -11.80 7.87 -4.52
C ILE A 35 -11.53 8.24 -3.06
N MET A 36 -12.06 9.36 -2.55
CA MET A 36 -11.91 9.74 -1.13
C MET A 36 -12.47 8.68 -0.19
N ASN A 37 -13.66 8.13 -0.48
CA ASN A 37 -14.23 7.03 0.30
C ASN A 37 -13.35 5.78 0.32
N ILE A 38 -12.65 5.48 -0.79
CA ILE A 38 -11.70 4.36 -0.85
C ILE A 38 -10.47 4.67 0.01
N LEU A 39 -9.92 5.88 -0.07
CA LEU A 39 -8.78 6.32 0.74
C LEU A 39 -9.10 6.29 2.25
N ASP A 40 -10.29 6.74 2.66
CA ASP A 40 -10.73 6.69 4.05
C ASP A 40 -10.79 5.23 4.58
N ARG A 41 -11.16 4.27 3.72
CA ARG A 41 -11.14 2.84 4.07
C ARG A 41 -9.71 2.33 4.22
N ILE A 42 -8.80 2.73 3.35
CA ILE A 42 -7.36 2.39 3.47
C ILE A 42 -6.80 2.94 4.78
N ASP A 43 -7.10 4.19 5.12
CA ASP A 43 -6.64 4.83 6.36
C ASP A 43 -7.19 4.11 7.59
N LYS A 44 -8.50 3.81 7.60
CA LYS A 44 -9.17 3.04 8.67
C LYS A 44 -8.52 1.67 8.88
N HIS A 45 -8.34 0.91 7.80
CA HIS A 45 -7.78 -0.44 7.88
C HIS A 45 -6.29 -0.43 8.23
N SER A 46 -5.53 0.56 7.78
CA SER A 46 -4.14 0.76 8.19
C SER A 46 -4.02 1.05 9.68
N ASN A 47 -4.86 1.95 10.22
CA ASN A 47 -4.89 2.25 11.66
C ASN A 47 -5.29 1.03 12.49
N THR A 48 -6.29 0.28 12.01
CA THR A 48 -6.69 -0.97 12.65
C THR A 48 -5.56 -1.99 12.65
N ALA A 49 -4.83 -2.13 11.54
CA ALA A 49 -3.65 -2.98 11.46
C ALA A 49 -2.59 -2.53 12.47
N PHE A 50 -2.17 -1.26 12.49
CA PHE A 50 -1.20 -0.73 13.47
C PHE A 50 -1.57 -1.03 14.94
N ASN A 51 -2.85 -0.91 15.29
CA ASN A 51 -3.34 -1.17 16.64
C ASN A 51 -3.08 -2.61 17.11
N TYR A 52 -3.08 -3.60 16.21
CA TYR A 52 -2.75 -4.99 16.56
C TYR A 52 -1.30 -5.21 17.00
N TRP A 53 -0.40 -4.27 16.70
CA TRP A 53 0.98 -4.28 17.15
C TRP A 53 1.27 -3.20 18.21
N LYS A 54 0.25 -2.44 18.66
CA LYS A 54 0.37 -1.35 19.64
C LYS A 54 1.43 -0.31 19.26
N GLN A 55 1.54 0.00 17.97
CA GLN A 55 2.50 0.98 17.44
C GLN A 55 1.77 2.12 16.75
N ASN A 56 2.39 3.29 16.71
CA ASN A 56 1.93 4.40 15.89
C ASN A 56 2.69 4.41 14.55
N ASP A 57 2.17 5.17 13.61
CA ASP A 57 2.64 5.26 12.22
C ASP A 57 3.55 6.47 11.96
N LYS A 58 3.72 7.36 12.96
CA LYS A 58 4.33 8.70 12.77
C LYS A 58 5.75 8.64 12.20
N ASP A 59 6.55 7.68 12.67
CA ASP A 59 7.96 7.56 12.25
C ASP A 59 8.14 6.78 10.95
N LEU A 60 7.11 6.05 10.51
CA LEU A 60 7.18 5.14 9.36
C LEU A 60 6.60 5.73 8.08
N ILE A 61 5.71 6.72 8.18
CA ILE A 61 5.14 7.39 7.00
C ILE A 61 6.19 8.12 6.15
N PRO A 62 7.11 8.94 6.71
CA PRO A 62 8.13 9.59 5.88
C PRO A 62 9.01 8.58 5.15
N PHE A 63 9.34 7.47 5.81
CA PHE A 63 10.11 6.39 5.20
C PHE A 63 9.31 5.67 4.10
N SER A 64 8.01 5.47 4.31
CA SER A 64 7.16 4.81 3.33
C SER A 64 6.93 5.64 2.07
N ILE A 65 6.79 6.97 2.22
CA ILE A 65 6.76 7.91 1.09
C ILE A 65 8.09 7.86 0.32
N LYS A 66 9.23 7.83 1.01
CA LYS A 66 10.55 7.71 0.36
C LYS A 66 10.66 6.45 -0.49
N ILE A 67 10.13 5.32 -0.03
CA ILE A 67 10.08 4.06 -0.80
C ILE A 67 9.22 4.24 -2.06
N LEU A 68 8.02 4.80 -1.92
CA LEU A 68 7.09 5.01 -3.04
C LEU A 68 7.70 5.95 -4.09
N THR A 69 8.33 7.05 -3.67
CA THR A 69 9.04 7.96 -4.59
C THR A 69 10.26 7.31 -5.25
N ALA A 70 10.96 6.39 -4.58
CA ALA A 70 12.05 5.64 -5.20
C ALA A 70 11.53 4.71 -6.30
N ILE A 71 10.37 4.09 -6.08
CA ILE A 71 9.67 3.29 -7.10
C ILE A 71 9.27 4.17 -8.29
N GLU A 72 8.71 5.37 -8.06
CA GLU A 72 8.40 6.31 -9.14
C GLU A 72 9.64 6.65 -9.99
N LYS A 73 10.77 6.92 -9.35
CA LYS A 73 12.03 7.25 -10.04
C LYS A 73 12.61 6.10 -10.87
N GLU A 74 12.53 4.85 -10.40
CA GLU A 74 13.06 3.68 -11.14
C GLU A 74 12.30 3.43 -12.45
N PHE A 75 11.04 3.83 -12.53
CA PHE A 75 10.15 3.51 -13.66
C PHE A 75 9.63 4.73 -14.43
N GLY A 76 10.05 5.94 -14.05
CA GLY A 76 9.79 7.20 -14.76
C GLY A 76 8.75 8.10 -14.06
N ASP A 77 8.93 9.41 -14.20
CA ASP A 77 8.01 10.42 -13.68
C ASP A 77 6.60 10.22 -14.27
N GLY A 78 5.58 10.17 -13.40
CA GLY A 78 4.19 9.99 -13.81
C GLY A 78 3.62 8.58 -13.65
N LEU A 79 4.29 7.73 -12.86
CA LEU A 79 3.90 6.34 -12.63
C LEU A 79 2.41 6.13 -12.35
N ASP A 80 1.83 5.15 -13.04
CA ASP A 80 0.42 4.79 -12.88
C ASP A 80 0.15 4.29 -11.45
N VAL A 81 -0.96 4.72 -10.87
CA VAL A 81 -1.45 4.27 -9.55
C VAL A 81 -1.52 2.74 -9.47
N THR A 82 -1.70 2.07 -10.61
CA THR A 82 -1.77 0.62 -10.69
C THR A 82 -0.45 -0.07 -10.35
N ILE A 83 0.72 0.54 -10.63
CA ILE A 83 2.01 -0.04 -10.23
C ILE A 83 2.10 -0.07 -8.70
N HIS A 84 1.85 1.07 -8.06
CA HIS A 84 1.90 1.18 -6.61
C HIS A 84 0.91 0.27 -5.91
N THR A 85 -0.36 0.26 -6.36
CA THR A 85 -1.36 -0.63 -5.78
C THR A 85 -1.01 -2.09 -5.99
N SER A 86 -0.47 -2.50 -7.15
CA SER A 86 -0.01 -3.87 -7.37
C SER A 86 1.16 -4.24 -6.45
N PHE A 87 2.14 -3.34 -6.30
CA PHE A 87 3.27 -3.54 -5.40
C PHE A 87 2.80 -3.70 -3.95
N ILE A 88 1.91 -2.80 -3.49
CA ILE A 88 1.35 -2.84 -2.14
C ILE A 88 0.55 -4.12 -1.92
N LEU A 89 -0.24 -4.57 -2.89
CA LEU A 89 -0.97 -5.84 -2.80
C LEU A 89 -0.02 -7.02 -2.65
N ALA A 90 1.04 -7.09 -3.46
CA ALA A 90 2.02 -8.17 -3.38
C ALA A 90 2.70 -8.26 -2.01
N ILE A 91 3.12 -7.13 -1.43
CA ILE A 91 3.76 -7.12 -0.10
C ILE A 91 2.76 -7.40 1.04
N LEU A 92 1.49 -6.99 0.91
CA LEU A 92 0.45 -7.30 1.90
C LEU A 92 0.05 -8.78 1.86
N ASP A 93 -0.08 -9.36 0.67
CA ASP A 93 -0.42 -10.77 0.50
C ASP A 93 0.68 -11.66 1.09
N ASN A 94 1.96 -11.35 0.80
CA ASN A 94 3.07 -12.07 1.40
C ASN A 94 3.10 -11.93 2.93
N LEU A 95 2.89 -10.72 3.46
CA LEU A 95 2.77 -10.52 4.90
C LEU A 95 1.64 -11.36 5.51
N ALA A 96 0.48 -11.44 4.85
CA ALA A 96 -0.67 -12.20 5.32
C ALA A 96 -0.40 -13.71 5.43
N LEU A 97 0.43 -14.28 4.54
CA LEU A 97 0.83 -15.70 4.59
C LEU A 97 1.55 -16.06 5.90
N ASN A 98 2.26 -15.10 6.48
CA ASN A 98 3.07 -15.28 7.69
C ASN A 98 2.30 -14.96 8.99
N LEU A 99 1.04 -14.54 8.88
CA LEU A 99 0.19 -14.14 10.02
C LEU A 99 -0.95 -15.13 10.25
N LYS A 100 -1.51 -15.10 11.46
CA LYS A 100 -2.67 -15.92 11.86
C LYS A 100 -3.70 -15.07 12.61
N GLY A 101 -4.95 -15.54 12.62
CA GLY A 101 -6.05 -14.94 13.38
C GLY A 101 -6.33 -13.49 12.99
N GLU A 102 -6.63 -12.66 13.98
CA GLU A 102 -7.04 -11.26 13.78
C GLU A 102 -6.00 -10.39 13.07
N LYS A 103 -4.71 -10.67 13.27
CA LYS A 103 -3.62 -9.96 12.58
C LYS A 103 -3.66 -10.20 11.07
N ARG A 104 -3.86 -11.46 10.65
CA ARG A 104 -4.01 -11.81 9.23
C ARG A 104 -5.24 -11.14 8.64
N LYS A 105 -6.39 -11.22 9.32
CA LYS A 105 -7.65 -10.60 8.89
C LYS A 105 -7.53 -9.08 8.73
N ALA A 106 -6.77 -8.42 9.60
CA ALA A 106 -6.51 -6.98 9.48
C ALA A 106 -5.74 -6.63 8.20
N ILE A 107 -4.69 -7.40 7.87
CA ILE A 107 -3.91 -7.24 6.64
C ILE A 107 -4.74 -7.56 5.40
N GLU A 108 -5.54 -8.63 5.41
CA GLU A 108 -6.44 -8.98 4.29
C GLU A 108 -7.50 -7.89 4.04
N ASN A 109 -8.03 -7.27 5.10
CA ASN A 109 -8.98 -6.16 4.94
C ASN A 109 -8.31 -4.90 4.37
N LEU A 110 -7.06 -4.63 4.76
CA LEU A 110 -6.26 -3.57 4.17
C LEU A 110 -5.99 -3.85 2.68
N ALA A 111 -5.60 -5.09 2.33
CA ALA A 111 -5.40 -5.51 0.95
C ALA A 111 -6.67 -5.35 0.11
N LYS A 112 -7.85 -5.73 0.63
CA LYS A 112 -9.15 -5.50 -0.04
C LYS A 112 -9.43 -4.03 -0.31
N ALA A 113 -9.06 -3.12 0.61
CA ALA A 113 -9.22 -1.68 0.41
C ALA A 113 -8.27 -1.15 -0.67
N ILE A 114 -7.02 -1.61 -0.69
CA ILE A 114 -6.06 -1.29 -1.75
C ILE A 114 -6.52 -1.84 -3.10
N PHE A 115 -7.08 -3.05 -3.15
CA PHE A 115 -7.60 -3.64 -4.38
C PHE A 115 -8.80 -2.86 -4.93
N ALA A 116 -9.65 -2.29 -4.07
CA ALA A 116 -10.71 -1.39 -4.50
C ALA A 116 -10.13 -0.12 -5.17
N LEU A 117 -9.03 0.43 -4.65
CA LEU A 117 -8.32 1.53 -5.29
C LEU A 117 -7.69 1.11 -6.61
N HIS A 118 -7.10 -0.08 -6.68
CA HIS A 118 -6.57 -0.64 -7.92
C HIS A 118 -7.65 -0.71 -9.00
N LYS A 119 -8.80 -1.32 -8.69
CA LYS A 119 -9.95 -1.43 -9.61
C LYS A 119 -10.54 -0.09 -10.03
N TYR A 120 -10.39 0.96 -9.22
CA TYR A 120 -10.80 2.31 -9.61
C TYR A 120 -9.96 2.83 -10.78
N PHE A 121 -8.66 2.52 -10.81
CA PHE A 121 -7.73 2.95 -11.87
C PHE A 121 -7.53 1.93 -12.99
N ASP A 122 -7.91 0.67 -12.76
CA ASP A 122 -7.85 -0.42 -13.73
C ASP A 122 -8.98 -1.42 -13.48
N LYS A 123 -10.15 -1.09 -14.01
CA LYS A 123 -11.37 -1.87 -13.82
C LYS A 123 -11.29 -3.26 -14.46
N ASN A 124 -10.62 -3.35 -15.61
CA ASN A 124 -10.58 -4.56 -16.44
C ASN A 124 -9.34 -5.42 -16.16
N LEU A 125 -8.40 -4.94 -15.33
CA LEU A 125 -7.15 -5.60 -14.99
C LEU A 125 -6.22 -5.82 -16.20
N GLU A 126 -6.12 -4.83 -17.08
CA GLU A 126 -5.47 -4.97 -18.38
C GLU A 126 -4.02 -4.47 -18.39
N LYS A 127 -3.53 -3.92 -17.27
CA LYS A 127 -2.19 -3.31 -17.20
C LYS A 127 -1.09 -4.31 -16.82
N TYR A 128 -1.00 -5.41 -17.55
CA TYR A 128 -0.06 -6.52 -17.27
C TYR A 128 1.41 -6.12 -17.13
N THR A 129 1.88 -5.13 -17.91
CA THR A 129 3.26 -4.61 -17.83
C THR A 129 3.55 -3.97 -16.47
N PHE A 130 2.57 -3.31 -15.88
CA PHE A 130 2.66 -2.70 -14.55
C PHE A 130 2.63 -3.74 -13.45
N TYR A 131 1.93 -4.84 -13.63
CA TYR A 131 1.91 -5.95 -12.67
C TYR A 131 3.26 -6.67 -12.66
N ALA A 132 3.86 -6.90 -13.83
CA ALA A 132 5.19 -7.48 -13.94
C ALA A 132 6.27 -6.58 -13.33
N ALA A 133 6.16 -5.25 -13.48
CA ALA A 133 7.03 -4.31 -12.77
C ALA A 133 6.85 -4.39 -11.25
N ALA A 134 5.61 -4.37 -10.75
CA ALA A 134 5.30 -4.48 -9.34
C ALA A 134 5.83 -5.77 -8.69
N ASN A 135 5.70 -6.92 -9.37
CA ASN A 135 6.24 -8.19 -8.89
C ASN A 135 7.77 -8.17 -8.78
N ARG A 136 8.47 -7.53 -9.73
CA ARG A 136 9.94 -7.40 -9.64
C ARG A 136 10.36 -6.57 -8.42
N ILE A 137 9.60 -5.52 -8.08
CA ILE A 137 9.86 -4.69 -6.91
C ILE A 137 9.55 -5.45 -5.61
N SER A 138 8.44 -6.18 -5.56
CA SER A 138 8.06 -6.93 -4.35
C SER A 138 9.04 -8.05 -4.02
N VAL A 139 9.69 -8.68 -5.01
CA VAL A 139 10.78 -9.63 -4.75
C VAL A 139 11.98 -8.95 -4.10
N LYS A 140 12.35 -7.73 -4.57
CA LYS A 140 13.42 -6.95 -3.94
C LYS A 140 13.05 -6.48 -2.51
N TRP A 141 11.77 -6.24 -2.24
CA TRP A 141 11.26 -5.84 -0.92
C TRP A 141 11.61 -6.83 0.19
N GLU A 142 11.52 -8.13 -0.10
CA GLU A 142 11.87 -9.20 0.84
C GLU A 142 13.34 -9.14 1.30
N GLY A 143 14.23 -8.55 0.48
CA GLY A 143 15.63 -8.34 0.81
C GLY A 143 15.94 -7.03 1.57
N LEU A 144 15.02 -6.06 1.55
CA LEU A 144 15.25 -4.70 2.08
C LEU A 144 14.61 -4.45 3.46
N SER A 145 13.69 -5.32 3.87
CA SER A 145 12.93 -5.21 5.12
C SER A 145 13.50 -6.05 6.27
#